data_AF-A0A966WQH5-F1
#
_entry.id   AF-A0A966WQH5-F1
#
_cell.length_a   1.000
_cell.length_b   1.000
_cell.length_c   1.000
_cell.angle_alpha   90.00
_cell.angle_beta   90.00
_cell.angle_gamma   90.00
#
_symmetry.space_group_name_H-M   'P 1'
#
loop_
_entity.id
_entity.type
_entity.pdbx_description
1 polymer ?
#
loop_
_entity_poly.entity_id
_entity_poly.type
_entity_poly.pdbx_seq_one_letter_code
_entity_poly.pdbx_strand_id
1 'polypeptide(L)'
;TDNRNAADMLALLEQSWRAMANDGPTPDELAEAVDFLNGSLPLQFSDSRRIAAGLLSLMQNNRTPAWLAGRPARLSALSRDDVARAAQAFGQTPLSIVVAGQPIGL
;
A
#
# COMPACT_ATOMS: atom_id res chain seq x y z
N THR A 1 15.57 -5.94 13.24
CA THR A 1 16.43 -4.89 12.67
C THR A 1 17.46 -4.51 13.70
N ASP A 2 18.71 -4.35 13.29
CA ASP A 2 19.84 -4.01 14.18
C ASP A 2 19.97 -2.48 14.26
N ASN A 3 20.20 -1.93 15.45
CA ASN A 3 20.42 -0.49 15.68
C ASN A 3 21.57 0.07 14.82
N ARG A 4 22.52 -0.77 14.42
CA ARG A 4 23.63 -0.40 13.52
C ARG A 4 23.18 -0.09 12.10
N ASN A 5 22.10 -0.70 11.63
CA ASN A 5 21.63 -0.60 10.25
C ASN A 5 20.43 0.35 10.11
N ALA A 6 19.97 0.95 11.21
CA ALA A 6 18.75 1.74 11.23
C ALA A 6 18.86 3.00 10.34
N ALA A 7 20.02 3.66 10.33
CA ALA A 7 20.28 4.81 9.48
C ALA A 7 20.24 4.45 7.98
N ASP A 8 20.91 3.36 7.58
CA ASP A 8 20.93 2.89 6.19
C ASP A 8 19.53 2.48 5.71
N MET A 9 18.75 1.81 6.57
CA MET A 9 17.37 1.45 6.26
C MET A 9 16.49 2.69 6.09
N LEU A 10 16.69 3.73 6.92
CA LEU A 10 15.95 4.97 6.79
C LEU A 10 16.28 5.68 5.47
N ALA A 11 17.56 5.77 5.13
CA ALA A 11 18.00 6.37 3.88
C ALA A 11 17.43 5.64 2.66
N LEU A 12 17.43 4.29 2.68
CA LEU A 12 16.83 3.49 1.62
C LEU A 12 15.31 3.68 1.52
N LEU A 13 14.62 3.78 2.67
CA LEU A 13 13.19 4.05 2.72
C LEU A 13 12.85 5.40 2.11
N GLU A 14 13.57 6.46 2.51
CA GLU A 14 13.38 7.80 1.94
C GLU A 14 13.66 7.83 0.44
N GLN A 15 14.72 7.15 -0.01
CA GLN A 15 15.04 7.04 -1.44
C GLN A 15 13.91 6.36 -2.20
N SER A 16 13.42 5.23 -1.71
CA SER A 16 12.34 4.46 -2.34
C SER A 16 11.03 5.26 -2.36
N TRP A 17 10.73 5.97 -1.27
CA TRP A 17 9.56 6.85 -1.17
C TRP A 17 9.61 7.97 -2.21
N ARG A 18 10.76 8.65 -2.34
CA ARG A 18 10.96 9.71 -3.34
C ARG A 18 10.90 9.16 -4.77
N ALA A 19 11.50 8.01 -5.04
CA ALA A 19 11.45 7.37 -6.35
C ALA A 19 10.00 7.05 -6.76
N MET A 20 9.22 6.44 -5.86
CA MET A 20 7.81 6.15 -6.11
C MET A 20 6.99 7.43 -6.34
N ALA A 21 7.26 8.50 -5.59
CA ALA A 21 6.58 9.78 -5.77
C ALA A 21 6.91 10.50 -7.09
N ASN A 22 8.16 10.37 -7.56
CA ASN A 22 8.64 11.04 -8.76
C ASN A 22 8.32 10.25 -10.04
N ASP A 23 8.60 8.95 -10.02
CA ASP A 23 8.61 8.09 -11.20
C ASP A 23 7.36 7.22 -11.30
N GLY A 24 6.68 6.97 -10.17
CA GLY A 24 5.59 6.00 -10.06
C GLY A 24 6.07 4.54 -10.20
N PRO A 25 5.15 3.55 -10.15
CA PRO A 25 5.52 2.15 -10.32
C PRO A 25 5.92 1.86 -11.78
N THR A 26 6.70 0.82 -12.00
CA THR A 26 6.88 0.21 -13.31
C THR A 26 5.61 -0.53 -13.76
N PRO A 27 5.45 -0.83 -15.07
CA PRO A 27 4.32 -1.63 -15.55
C PRO A 27 4.24 -3.01 -14.88
N ASP A 28 5.40 -3.66 -14.66
CA ASP A 28 5.47 -4.99 -14.07
C ASP A 28 5.08 -4.94 -12.58
N GLU A 29 5.57 -3.95 -11.82
CA GLU A 29 5.17 -3.75 -10.42
C GLU A 29 3.67 -3.47 -10.28
N LEU A 30 3.07 -2.72 -11.21
CA LEU A 30 1.63 -2.51 -11.22
C LEU A 30 0.87 -3.82 -11.46
N ALA A 31 1.29 -4.60 -12.46
CA ALA A 31 0.67 -5.89 -12.77
C ALA A 31 0.76 -6.85 -11.59
N GLU A 32 1.95 -7.00 -11.00
CA GLU A 32 2.19 -7.86 -9.84
C GLU A 32 1.36 -7.42 -8.62
N ALA A 33 1.28 -6.11 -8.36
CA ALA A 33 0.47 -5.58 -7.27
C ALA A 33 -1.03 -5.85 -7.47
N VAL A 34 -1.54 -5.70 -8.70
CA VAL A 34 -2.95 -6.00 -9.02
C VAL A 34 -3.23 -7.49 -8.84
N ASP A 35 -2.36 -8.36 -9.33
CA ASP A 35 -2.47 -9.82 -9.18
C ASP A 35 -2.46 -10.23 -7.71
N PHE A 36 -1.52 -9.69 -6.92
CA PHE A 36 -1.44 -9.93 -5.49
C PHE A 36 -2.71 -9.47 -4.75
N LEU A 37 -3.20 -8.25 -5.05
CA LEU A 37 -4.40 -7.68 -4.40
C LEU A 37 -5.70 -8.43 -4.76
N ASN A 38 -5.75 -9.05 -5.94
CA ASN A 38 -6.87 -9.90 -6.35
C ASN A 38 -6.76 -11.30 -5.74
N GLY A 39 -5.58 -11.92 -5.81
CA GLY A 39 -5.32 -13.27 -5.30
C GLY A 39 -5.42 -13.38 -3.77
N SER A 40 -5.10 -12.30 -3.04
CA SER A 40 -5.17 -12.27 -1.57
C SER A 40 -6.57 -11.99 -1.01
N LEU A 41 -7.52 -11.49 -1.82
CA LEU A 41 -8.85 -11.12 -1.34
C LEU A 41 -9.63 -12.31 -0.73
N PRO A 42 -9.67 -13.51 -1.34
CA PRO A 42 -10.37 -14.66 -0.77
C PRO A 42 -9.87 -15.05 0.63
N LEU A 43 -8.59 -14.82 0.92
CA LEU A 43 -7.99 -15.11 2.23
C LEU A 43 -8.55 -14.24 3.35
N GLN A 44 -9.24 -13.14 3.01
CA GLN A 44 -9.93 -12.30 3.99
C GLN A 44 -11.26 -12.91 4.46
N PHE A 45 -11.75 -13.95 3.79
CA PHE A 45 -13.03 -14.61 4.11
C PHE A 45 -12.85 -16.00 4.75
N SER A 46 -11.69 -16.27 5.33
CA SER A 46 -11.35 -17.58 5.92
C SER A 46 -12.01 -17.85 7.27
N ASP A 47 -12.47 -16.82 8.00
CA ASP A 47 -13.12 -16.97 9.30
C ASP A 47 -14.05 -15.80 9.63
N SER A 48 -14.99 -16.04 10.54
CA SER A 48 -16.03 -15.08 10.91
C SER A 48 -15.49 -13.76 11.48
N ARG A 49 -14.34 -13.76 12.16
CA ARG A 49 -13.76 -12.51 12.70
C ARG A 49 -13.22 -11.64 11.59
N ARG A 50 -12.48 -12.22 10.63
CA ARG A 50 -11.97 -11.49 9.47
C ARG A 50 -13.10 -11.00 8.56
N ILE A 51 -14.12 -11.83 8.35
CA ILE A 51 -15.33 -11.43 7.60
C ILE A 51 -15.99 -10.22 8.26
N ALA A 52 -16.22 -10.26 9.57
CA ALA A 52 -16.84 -9.15 10.31
C ALA A 52 -16.01 -7.86 10.23
N ALA A 53 -14.68 -7.96 10.35
CA ALA A 53 -13.78 -6.82 10.20
C ALA A 53 -13.84 -6.22 8.78
N GLY A 54 -13.87 -7.05 7.74
CA GLY A 54 -14.02 -6.62 6.36
C GLY A 54 -15.34 -5.91 6.09
N LEU A 55 -16.46 -6.46 6.60
CA LEU A 55 -17.78 -5.83 6.49
C LEU A 55 -17.84 -4.49 7.22
N LEU A 56 -17.27 -4.40 8.43
CA LEU A 56 -17.20 -3.14 9.18
C LEU A 56 -16.38 -2.09 8.42
N SER A 57 -15.24 -2.48 7.83
CA SER A 57 -14.43 -1.57 7.02
C SER A 57 -15.21 -1.04 5.81
N LEU A 58 -15.98 -1.89 5.12
CA LEU A 58 -16.86 -1.43 4.04
C LEU A 58 -17.87 -0.40 4.53
N MET A 59 -18.54 -0.66 5.67
CA MET A 59 -19.51 0.27 6.26
C MET A 59 -18.89 1.61 6.62
N GLN A 60 -17.70 1.63 7.25
CA GLN A 60 -16.98 2.86 7.59
C GLN A 60 -16.59 3.68 6.36
N ASN A 61 -16.39 3.00 5.22
CA ASN A 61 -16.10 3.62 3.94
C ASN A 61 -17.37 3.94 3.11
N ASN A 62 -18.56 3.84 3.71
CA ASN A 62 -19.85 4.02 3.03
C ASN A 62 -20.04 3.09 1.82
N ARG A 63 -19.61 1.83 1.94
CA ARG A 63 -19.72 0.79 0.91
C ARG A 63 -20.60 -0.35 1.39
N THR A 64 -21.42 -0.86 0.49
CA THR A 64 -22.17 -2.11 0.70
C THR A 64 -21.33 -3.32 0.31
N PRO A 65 -21.66 -4.55 0.75
CA PRO A 65 -20.96 -5.77 0.33
C PRO A 65 -20.91 -5.96 -1.19
N ALA A 66 -21.94 -5.51 -1.92
CA ALA A 66 -21.99 -5.55 -3.38
C ALA A 66 -20.82 -4.82 -4.05
N TRP A 67 -20.19 -3.86 -3.35
CA TRP A 67 -19.00 -3.18 -3.84
C TRP A 67 -17.89 -4.17 -4.17
N LEU A 68 -17.71 -5.25 -3.40
CA LEU A 68 -16.62 -6.21 -3.59
C LEU A 68 -16.69 -6.94 -4.95
N ALA A 69 -17.89 -7.18 -5.49
CA ALA A 69 -18.07 -7.90 -6.75
C ALA A 69 -17.35 -7.21 -7.92
N GLY A 70 -17.38 -5.88 -7.97
CA GLY A 70 -16.71 -5.08 -9.02
C GLY A 70 -15.25 -4.75 -8.73
N ARG A 71 -14.69 -5.15 -7.58
CA ARG A 71 -13.33 -4.75 -7.17
C ARG A 71 -12.25 -5.24 -8.13
N PRO A 72 -12.23 -6.51 -8.60
CA PRO A 72 -11.18 -6.98 -9.49
C PRO A 72 -11.14 -6.21 -10.82
N ALA A 73 -12.31 -5.95 -11.41
CA ALA A 73 -12.41 -5.16 -12.64
C ALA A 73 -11.92 -3.72 -12.44
N ARG A 74 -12.28 -3.08 -11.31
CA ARG A 74 -11.79 -1.73 -10.99
C ARG A 74 -10.28 -1.67 -10.78
N LEU A 75 -9.69 -2.69 -10.16
CA LEU A 75 -8.23 -2.76 -9.99
C LEU A 75 -7.52 -2.98 -11.33
N SER A 76 -8.05 -3.88 -12.17
CA SER A 76 -7.45 -4.20 -13.47
C SER A 76 -7.59 -3.07 -14.49
N ALA A 77 -8.53 -2.14 -14.26
CA ALA A 77 -8.73 -0.95 -15.09
C ALA A 77 -7.79 0.21 -14.72
N LEU A 78 -7.01 0.11 -13.64
CA LEU A 78 -6.07 1.16 -13.26
C LEU A 78 -4.94 1.25 -14.27
N SER A 79 -4.70 2.44 -14.79
CA SER A 79 -3.51 2.71 -15.60
C SER A 79 -2.31 3.05 -14.72
N ARG A 80 -1.10 2.90 -15.26
CA ARG A 80 0.13 3.37 -14.61
C ARG A 80 0.05 4.85 -14.27
N ASP A 81 -0.53 5.66 -15.15
CA ASP A 81 -0.65 7.11 -14.95
C ASP A 81 -1.62 7.47 -13.81
N ASP A 82 -2.68 6.67 -13.60
CA ASP A 82 -3.58 6.85 -12.45
C ASP A 82 -2.83 6.60 -11.14
N VAL A 83 -2.02 5.54 -11.10
CA VAL A 83 -1.26 5.17 -9.90
C VAL A 83 -0.10 6.13 -9.66
N ALA A 84 0.62 6.54 -10.70
CA ALA A 84 1.71 7.51 -10.60
C ALA A 84 1.21 8.87 -10.08
N ARG A 85 0.05 9.33 -10.56
CA ARG A 85 -0.58 10.57 -10.09
C ARG A 85 -0.96 10.48 -8.61
N ALA A 86 -1.49 9.34 -8.17
CA ALA A 86 -1.78 9.10 -6.77
C ALA A 86 -0.48 9.08 -5.94
N ALA A 87 0.55 8.39 -6.39
CA ALA A 87 1.86 8.32 -5.73
C ALA A 87 2.48 9.72 -5.56
N GLN A 88 2.43 10.55 -6.61
CA GLN A 88 2.90 11.94 -6.55
C GLN A 88 2.13 12.78 -5.54
N ALA A 89 0.81 12.59 -5.44
CA ALA A 89 -0.01 13.30 -4.44
C ALA A 89 0.36 12.88 -3.00
N PHE A 90 0.58 11.58 -2.76
CA PHE A 90 1.06 11.09 -1.47
C PHE A 90 2.47 11.60 -1.14
N GLY A 91 3.35 11.65 -2.14
CA GLY A 91 4.75 12.09 -1.99
C GLY A 91 4.92 13.55 -1.59
N GLN A 92 3.92 14.40 -1.83
CA GLN A 92 3.93 15.81 -1.40
C GLN A 92 3.66 15.97 0.11
N THR A 93 3.13 14.93 0.76
CA THR A 93 2.89 14.96 2.21
C THR A 93 4.22 14.70 2.94
N PRO A 94 4.60 15.51 3.95
CA PRO A 94 5.79 15.25 4.74
C PRO A 94 5.77 13.86 5.37
N LEU A 95 6.84 13.10 5.17
CA LEU A 95 6.99 11.77 5.76
C LEU A 95 7.31 11.92 7.25
N SER A 96 6.47 11.33 8.11
CA SER A 96 6.70 11.27 9.55
C SER A 96 7.21 9.89 9.93
N ILE A 97 8.36 9.85 10.62
CA ILE A 97 9.09 8.62 10.91
C ILE A 97 9.33 8.57 12.42
N VAL A 98 8.90 7.47 13.04
CA VAL A 98 9.12 7.22 14.47
C VAL A 98 10.08 6.04 14.61
N VAL A 99 11.20 6.28 15.29
CA VAL A 99 12.21 5.25 15.57
C VAL A 99 12.16 4.90 17.06
N ALA A 100 12.07 3.61 17.36
CA ALA A 100 12.12 3.09 18.72
C ALA A 100 13.40 2.27 18.91
N GLY A 101 14.24 2.68 19.87
CA GLY A 101 15.52 2.04 20.17
C GLY A 101 16.65 3.06 20.38
N GLN A 102 17.88 2.61 20.21
CA GLN A 102 19.09 3.45 20.26
C GLN A 102 19.88 3.26 18.97
N PRO A 103 19.37 3.79 17.84
CA PRO A 103 20.03 3.66 16.56
C PRO A 103 21.37 4.40 16.55
N ILE A 104 22.34 3.87 15.81
CA ILE A 104 23.63 4.53 15.62
C ILE A 104 23.57 5.30 14.30
N GLY A 105 23.98 6.58 14.31
CA GLY A 105 24.05 7.40 13.10
C GLY A 105 22.71 7.98 12.62
N LEU A 106 21.71 8.02 13.50
CA LEU A 106 20.40 8.66 13.31
C LEU A 106 20.27 9.94 14.13
#